data_AF-A0A7K1GJ95-F1
#
_entry.id   AF-A0A7K1GJ95-F1
#
_cell.length_a   1.000
_cell.length_b   1.000
_cell.length_c   1.000
_cell.angle_alpha   90.00
_cell.angle_beta   90.00
_cell.angle_gamma   90.00
#
_symmetry.space_group_name_H-M   'P 1'
#
loop_
_entity.id
_entity.type
_entity.pdbx_description
1 polymer ?
#
loop_
_entity_poly.entity_id
_entity_poly.type
_entity_poly.pdbx_seq_one_letter_code
_entity_poly.pdbx_strand_id
1 'polypeptide(L)'
;MYVIKRKTFIALKGNVIDYHTVSDCLGSNRRMVDYFAKEWTTLVGKNEIIYTRNPEGRTRLLSSRINSLSNILSNNPIEEGTIWT
;
A
#
# COMPACT_ATOMS: atom_id res chain seq x y z
N MET A 1 4.10 -5.30 12.50
CA MET A 1 4.21 -4.92 11.08
C MET A 1 2.89 -4.29 10.67
N TYR A 2 2.98 -3.16 9.99
CA TYR A 2 1.84 -2.40 9.49
C TYR A 2 2.04 -2.17 7.99
N VAL A 3 0.94 -2.00 7.27
CA VAL A 3 0.94 -1.69 5.83
C VAL A 3 -0.02 -0.52 5.61
N ILE A 4 0.44 0.48 4.86
CA ILE A 4 -0.39 1.54 4.32
C ILE A 4 -1.00 1.05 3.02
N LYS A 5 -2.32 1.10 2.94
CA LYS A 5 -3.07 0.88 1.70
C LYS A 5 -3.54 2.23 1.18
N ARG A 6 -3.31 2.49 -0.10
CA ARG A 6 -3.84 3.67 -0.79
C ARG A 6 -4.60 3.23 -2.04
N LYS A 7 -5.64 4.00 -2.38
CA LYS A 7 -6.29 3.90 -3.69
C LYS A 7 -5.72 5.04 -4.54
N THR A 8 -5.08 4.70 -5.64
CA THR A 8 -4.49 5.71 -6.53
C THR A 8 -5.60 6.41 -7.31
N PHE A 9 -5.56 7.74 -7.33
CA PHE A 9 -6.51 8.62 -8.03
C PHE A 9 -5.87 9.24 -9.29
N ILE A 10 -4.92 8.57 -9.94
CA ILE A 10 -4.43 9.07 -11.23
C ILE A 10 -5.58 8.95 -12.23
N ALA A 11 -6.07 10.10 -12.69
CA ALA A 11 -7.30 10.28 -13.47
C ALA A 11 -7.36 9.52 -14.81
N LEU A 12 -6.30 8.80 -15.19
CA LEU A 12 -6.19 8.09 -16.46
C LEU A 12 -6.20 6.55 -16.36
N LYS A 13 -6.01 5.93 -15.18
CA LYS A 13 -5.78 4.47 -15.10
C LYS A 13 -6.37 3.83 -13.85
N GLY A 14 -7.71 3.71 -13.81
CA GLY A 14 -8.45 2.75 -12.97
C GLY A 14 -8.24 2.77 -11.45
N ASN A 15 -9.00 1.92 -10.74
CA ASN A 15 -8.95 1.79 -9.27
C ASN A 15 -7.75 0.92 -8.81
N VAL A 16 -6.52 1.38 -9.06
CA VAL A 16 -5.32 0.66 -8.59
C VAL A 16 -5.16 0.85 -7.08
N ILE A 17 -4.89 -0.25 -6.36
CA ILE A 17 -4.64 -0.25 -4.92
C ILE A 17 -3.17 -0.55 -4.68
N ASP A 18 -2.46 0.40 -4.08
CA ASP A 18 -1.06 0.22 -3.70
C ASP A 18 -0.96 -0.09 -2.22
N TYR A 19 -0.02 -0.98 -1.89
CA TYR A 19 0.31 -1.37 -0.52
C TYR A 19 1.77 -1.03 -0.23
N HIS A 20 2.00 -0.22 0.80
CA HIS A 20 3.33 0.22 1.23
C HIS A 20 3.60 -0.31 2.64
N THR A 21 4.72 -1.01 2.82
CA THR A 21 5.12 -1.48 4.15
C THR A 21 5.55 -0.31 5.03
N VAL A 22 5.07 -0.27 6.27
CA VAL A 22 5.57 0.66 7.29
C VAL A 22 6.86 0.06 7.86
N SER A 23 7.96 0.81 7.76
CA SER A 23 9.27 0.41 8.29
C SER A 23 9.18 0.00 9.76
N ASP A 24 9.97 -1.01 10.17
CA ASP A 24 9.88 -1.57 11.52
C ASP A 24 10.16 -0.55 12.63
N CYS A 25 11.02 0.45 12.37
CA CYS A 25 11.29 1.55 13.30
C CYS A 25 10.01 2.33 13.65
N LEU A 26 9.14 2.59 12.67
CA LEU A 26 7.83 3.24 12.86
C LEU A 26 6.80 2.24 13.39
N GLY A 27 6.79 1.02 12.83
CA GLY A 27 5.82 -0.04 13.10
C GLY A 27 5.90 -0.69 14.48
N SER A 28 6.95 -0.38 15.25
CA SER A 28 7.14 -0.83 16.63
C SER A 28 6.22 -0.12 17.63
N ASN A 29 5.83 1.12 17.32
CA ASN A 29 5.00 1.97 18.19
C ASN A 29 3.76 2.44 17.44
N ARG A 30 2.58 1.99 17.90
CA ARG A 30 1.30 2.36 17.29
C ARG A 30 1.10 3.88 17.16
N ARG A 31 1.56 4.68 18.14
CA ARG A 31 1.43 6.15 18.06
C ARG A 31 2.23 6.75 16.91
N MET A 32 3.41 6.20 16.62
CA MET A 32 4.20 6.62 15.46
C MET A 32 3.55 6.21 14.15
N VAL A 33 2.95 5.01 14.11
CA VAL A 33 2.19 4.54 12.96
C VAL A 33 0.99 5.45 12.68
N ASP A 34 0.24 5.81 13.72
CA ASP A 34 -0.93 6.70 13.60
C ASP A 34 -0.50 8.12 13.16
N TYR A 35 0.61 8.64 13.70
CA TYR A 35 1.19 9.91 13.27
C TYR A 35 1.63 9.87 11.80
N PHE A 36 2.32 8.81 11.40
CA PHE A 36 2.73 8.59 10.02
C PHE A 36 1.52 8.51 9.07
N ALA A 37 0.43 7.85 9.46
CA ALA A 37 -0.83 7.81 8.70
C ALA A 37 -1.39 9.21 8.44
N LYS A 38 -1.36 10.04 9.49
CA LYS A 38 -1.87 11.40 9.46
C LYS A 38 -1.04 12.25 8.51
N GLU A 39 0.28 12.24 8.65
CA GLU A 39 1.18 12.97 7.76
C GLU A 39 1.08 12.46 6.31
N TRP A 40 0.95 11.15 6.10
CA TRP A 40 0.71 10.58 4.78
C TRP A 40 -0.60 11.09 4.18
N THR A 41 -1.66 11.21 4.99
CA THR A 41 -2.94 11.77 4.53
C THR A 41 -2.78 13.21 4.05
N THR A 42 -2.02 14.02 4.80
CA THR A 42 -1.78 15.42 4.49
C THR A 42 -0.91 15.61 3.24
N LEU A 43 0.16 14.80 3.10
CA LEU A 43 1.20 15.01 2.08
C LEU A 43 0.99 14.20 0.80
N VAL A 44 0.38 13.02 0.89
CA VAL A 44 0.23 12.06 -0.23
C VAL A 44 -1.24 11.82 -0.55
N GLY A 45 -2.11 11.79 0.46
CA GLY A 45 -3.55 11.63 0.32
C GLY A 45 -4.12 10.45 1.09
N LYS A 46 -5.43 10.19 0.87
CA LYS A 46 -6.22 9.24 1.66
C LYS A 46 -5.59 7.86 1.71
N ASN A 47 -5.44 7.35 2.93
CA ASN A 47 -4.87 6.04 3.18
C ASN A 47 -5.67 5.25 4.24
N GLU A 48 -5.37 3.96 4.32
CA GLU A 48 -5.84 3.02 5.34
C GLU A 48 -4.63 2.30 5.94
N ILE A 49 -4.47 2.33 7.26
CA ILE A 49 -3.44 1.53 7.94
C ILE A 49 -4.00 0.18 8.34
N ILE A 50 -3.28 -0.87 7.95
CA ILE A 50 -3.63 -2.27 8.23
C ILE A 50 -2.57 -2.86 9.14
N TYR A 51 -2.98 -3.36 10.31
CA TYR A 51 -2.12 -4.16 11.18
C TYR A 51 -2.05 -5.59 10.67
N THR A 52 -0.85 -6.11 10.38
CA THR A 52 -0.70 -7.41 9.71
C THR A 52 -0.34 -8.55 10.65
N ARG A 53 -0.32 -8.35 11.97
CA ARG A 53 -0.10 -9.46 12.94
C ARG A 53 -1.39 -10.05 13.51
N ASN A 54 -2.54 -9.74 12.92
CA ASN A 54 -3.81 -10.43 13.19
C ASN A 54 -4.20 -11.29 11.96
N PRO A 55 -5.11 -12.28 12.11
CA PRO A 55 -5.51 -13.14 10.99
C PRO A 55 -6.03 -12.36 9.77
N GLU A 56 -6.89 -11.37 9.99
CA GLU A 56 -7.48 -10.56 8.93
C GLU A 56 -6.42 -9.79 8.10
N GLY A 57 -5.50 -9.11 8.77
CA GLY A 57 -4.44 -8.33 8.16
C GLY A 57 -3.42 -9.22 7.43
N ARG A 58 -3.15 -10.43 7.93
CA ARG A 58 -2.32 -11.42 7.22
C ARG A 58 -2.98 -11.86 5.92
N THR A 59 -4.29 -12.15 5.94
CA THR A 59 -5.03 -12.50 4.72
C THR A 59 -4.96 -11.38 3.69
N ARG A 60 -5.22 -10.13 4.10
CA ARG A 60 -5.12 -8.96 3.21
C ARG A 60 -3.72 -8.80 2.61
N LEU A 61 -2.67 -8.99 3.40
CA LEU A 61 -1.28 -8.93 2.94
C LEU A 61 -0.97 -10.03 1.92
N LEU A 62 -1.40 -11.27 2.19
CA LEU A 62 -1.19 -12.41 1.28
C LEU A 62 -1.91 -12.21 -0.05
N SER A 63 -3.18 -11.78 -0.04
CA SER A 63 -3.92 -11.47 -1.26
C SER A 63 -3.23 -10.38 -2.09
N SER A 64 -2.73 -9.33 -1.44
CA SER A 64 -1.96 -8.27 -2.12
C SER A 64 -0.68 -8.82 -2.78
N ARG A 65 0.08 -9.67 -2.09
CA ARG A 65 1.29 -10.30 -2.64
C ARG A 65 0.99 -11.20 -3.83
N ILE A 66 -0.09 -11.99 -3.76
CA ILE A 66 -0.53 -12.86 -4.86
C ILE A 66 -0.91 -12.01 -6.08
N ASN A 67 -1.65 -10.91 -5.89
CA ASN A 67 -2.04 -10.01 -6.98
C ASN A 67 -0.82 -9.31 -7.61
N SER A 68 0.15 -8.88 -6.79
CA SER A 68 1.40 -8.30 -7.29
C SER A 68 2.21 -9.33 -8.08
N LEU A 69 2.28 -10.57 -7.59
CA LEU A 69 2.96 -11.67 -8.28
C LEU A 69 2.26 -12.05 -9.59
N SER A 70 0.92 -12.10 -9.63
CA SER A 70 0.18 -12.42 -10.85
C SER A 70 0.38 -11.36 -11.93
N ASN A 71 0.54 -10.09 -11.56
CA ASN A 71 0.89 -9.04 -12.52
C ASN A 71 2.28 -9.26 -13.12
N ILE A 72 3.25 -9.70 -12.32
CA ILE A 72 4.62 -10.03 -12.77
C ILE A 72 4.61 -11.26 -13.69
N LEU A 73 3.79 -12.26 -13.37
CA LEU A 73 3.72 -13.52 -14.11
C LEU A 73 2.81 -13.45 -15.35
N SER A 74 1.86 -12.51 -15.39
CA SER A 74 1.10 -12.26 -16.59
C SER A 74 2.04 -11.65 -17.62
N ASN A 75 2.23 -12.33 -18.76
CA ASN A 75 3.07 -11.90 -19.89
C ASN A 75 2.64 -10.58 -20.56
N ASN A 76 1.76 -9.80 -19.92
CA ASN A 76 1.41 -8.47 -20.34
C ASN A 76 2.51 -7.51 -19.86
N PRO A 77 3.15 -6.74 -20.75
CA PRO A 77 4.14 -5.75 -20.32
C PRO A 77 3.46 -4.82 -19.31
N ILE A 78 4.03 -4.76 -18.10
CA ILE A 78 3.61 -3.83 -17.07
C ILE A 78 3.93 -2.44 -17.65
N GLU A 79 2.93 -1.73 -18.16
CA GLU A 79 3.09 -0.34 -18.56
C GLU A 79 3.29 0.52 -17.31
N GLU A 80 4.50 0.49 -16.76
CA GLU A 80 4.98 1.45 -15.77
C GLU A 80 5.17 2.80 -16.48
N GLY A 81 4.05 3.51 -16.66
CA GLY A 81 4.05 4.91 -17.03
C GLY A 81 4.69 5.72 -15.92
N THR A 82 5.99 5.95 -16.03
CA THR A 82 6.72 6.80 -15.09
C THR A 82 6.42 8.25 -15.45
N ILE A 83 5.38 8.82 -14.85
CA ILE A 83 5.07 10.24 -14.99
C ILE A 83 5.89 10.99 -13.94
N TRP A 84 7.10 11.42 -14.32
CA TRP A 84 7.77 12.53 -13.65
C TRP A 84 7.32 13.80 -14.36
N THR A 85 6.43 14.56 -13.73
CA THR A 85 6.17 15.97 -14.08
C THR A 85 6.60 16.81 -12.90
#